data_AF-A0A0Q9WYL3-F1
#
_entry.id   AF-A0A0Q9WYL3-F1
#
_cell.length_a   1.000
_cell.length_b   1.000
_cell.length_c   1.000
_cell.angle_alpha   90.00
_cell.angle_beta   90.00
_cell.angle_gamma   90.00
#
_symmetry.space_group_name_H-M   'P 1'
#
loop_
_entity.id
_entity.type
_entity.pdbx_description
1 polymer ?
#
loop_
_entity_poly.entity_id
_entity_poly.type
_entity_poly.pdbx_seq_one_letter_code
_entity_poly.pdbx_strand_id
1 'polypeptide(L)'
;MNVKQINIQTSSDFRKLARDFPEVAAEPLIEKCVDLGVWCNEVCETGGRWSLERLANFIAKKAMDKSKKVRMSKWHVIPLDENQLMYAAIDVYIGQVIYREIEQREQTKLKNEAEFKEQNGENAFKAVKALGETFLTKINEVTL
;
A
#
# COMPACT_ATOMS: atom_id res chain seq x y z
N MET A 1 -18.23 5.27 13.65
CA MET A 1 -16.77 5.33 13.39
C MET A 1 -16.44 4.21 12.42
N ASN A 2 -16.09 4.52 11.17
CA ASN A 2 -15.69 3.50 10.19
C ASN A 2 -14.19 3.25 10.34
N VAL A 3 -13.81 2.07 10.82
CA VAL A 3 -12.41 1.65 10.93
C VAL A 3 -12.02 0.97 9.62
N LYS A 4 -11.10 1.56 8.86
CA LYS A 4 -10.46 0.90 7.71
C LYS A 4 -9.32 0.03 8.21
N GLN A 5 -9.23 -1.21 7.73
CA GLN A 5 -8.07 -2.07 7.96
C GLN A 5 -7.05 -1.85 6.85
N ILE A 6 -5.79 -1.68 7.25
CA ILE A 6 -4.67 -1.38 6.35
C ILE A 6 -3.76 -2.61 6.33
N ASN A 7 -3.56 -3.24 5.18
CA ASN A 7 -2.54 -4.28 5.04
C ASN A 7 -2.10 -4.38 3.58
N ILE A 8 -1.03 -5.13 3.35
CA ILE A 8 -0.44 -5.37 2.04
C ILE A 8 -0.77 -6.81 1.70
N GLN A 9 -1.70 -7.02 0.77
CA GLN A 9 -2.26 -8.34 0.40
C GLN A 9 -3.32 -8.88 1.40
N THR A 10 -4.12 -7.97 1.97
CA THR A 10 -5.25 -8.23 2.91
C THR A 10 -6.11 -9.42 2.55
N SER A 11 -6.48 -9.57 1.27
CA SER A 11 -7.44 -10.60 0.87
C SER A 11 -6.94 -12.04 1.06
N SER A 12 -5.62 -12.27 0.99
CA SER A 12 -5.04 -13.58 1.26
C SER A 12 -4.99 -13.89 2.76
N ASP A 13 -4.67 -12.89 3.57
CA ASP A 13 -4.60 -13.03 5.03
C ASP A 13 -5.97 -13.31 5.64
N PHE A 14 -7.02 -12.60 5.22
CA PHE A 14 -8.38 -12.86 5.72
C PHE A 14 -8.94 -14.19 5.25
N ARG A 15 -8.64 -14.64 4.02
CA ARG A 15 -9.03 -15.98 3.57
C ARG A 15 -8.30 -17.07 4.35
N LYS A 16 -7.03 -16.85 4.67
CA LYS A 16 -6.28 -17.75 5.56
C LYS A 16 -6.88 -17.76 6.96
N LEU A 17 -7.24 -16.59 7.50
CA LEU A 17 -7.88 -16.45 8.80
C LEU A 17 -9.21 -17.21 8.85
N ALA A 18 -10.09 -17.06 7.85
CA ALA A 18 -11.35 -17.80 7.79
C ALA A 18 -11.18 -19.31 7.60
N ARG A 19 -10.12 -19.75 6.91
CA ARG A 19 -9.79 -21.18 6.81
C ARG A 19 -9.34 -21.76 8.14
N ASP A 20 -8.50 -21.03 8.87
CA ASP A 20 -7.95 -21.47 10.15
C ASP A 20 -8.95 -21.29 11.30
N PHE A 21 -9.92 -20.36 11.16
CA PHE A 21 -10.98 -20.02 12.12
C PHE A 21 -12.33 -19.84 11.39
N PRO A 22 -13.12 -20.92 11.21
CA PRO A 22 -14.36 -20.90 10.39
C PRO A 22 -15.44 -19.91 10.84
N GLU A 23 -15.40 -19.46 12.09
CA GLU A 23 -16.28 -18.42 12.64
C GLU A 23 -15.99 -17.01 12.08
N VAL A 24 -14.84 -16.81 11.42
CA VAL A 24 -14.46 -15.53 10.83
C VAL A 24 -15.08 -15.39 9.44
N ALA A 25 -15.98 -14.43 9.29
CA ALA A 25 -16.48 -14.00 7.98
C ALA A 25 -15.43 -13.13 7.27
N ALA A 26 -14.67 -13.71 6.34
CA ALA A 26 -13.60 -13.01 5.62
C ALA A 26 -14.12 -11.89 4.69
N GLU A 27 -15.17 -12.13 3.90
CA GLU A 27 -15.59 -11.20 2.85
C GLU A 27 -15.92 -9.79 3.37
N PRO A 28 -16.71 -9.62 4.46
CA PRO A 28 -16.96 -8.28 5.02
C PRO A 28 -15.72 -7.57 5.56
N LEU A 29 -14.65 -8.31 5.89
CA LEU A 29 -13.37 -7.74 6.33
C LEU A 29 -12.53 -7.29 5.14
N ILE A 30 -12.49 -8.11 4.07
CA ILE A 30 -11.79 -7.80 2.82
C ILE A 30 -12.36 -6.53 2.18
N GLU A 31 -13.68 -6.33 2.19
CA GLU A 31 -14.32 -5.12 1.66
C GLU A 31 -13.91 -3.84 2.40
N LYS A 32 -13.52 -3.94 3.68
CA LYS A 32 -13.09 -2.80 4.51
C LYS A 32 -11.60 -2.51 4.41
N CYS A 33 -10.90 -3.25 3.58
CA CYS A 33 -9.47 -3.19 3.45
C CYS A 33 -9.02 -2.30 2.29
N VAL A 34 -7.89 -1.66 2.49
CA VAL A 34 -7.17 -0.95 1.42
C VAL A 34 -5.95 -1.77 1.04
N ASP A 35 -5.84 -2.13 -0.24
CA ASP A 35 -4.61 -2.70 -0.79
C ASP A 35 -3.63 -1.56 -1.11
N LEU A 36 -2.59 -1.42 -0.28
CA LEU A 36 -1.61 -0.34 -0.41
C LEU A 36 -0.82 -0.41 -1.72
N GLY A 37 -0.65 -1.59 -2.32
CA GLY A 37 0.06 -1.74 -3.59
C GLY A 37 -0.75 -1.20 -4.75
N VAL A 38 -2.05 -1.54 -4.79
CA VAL A 38 -2.98 -1.01 -5.79
C VAL A 38 -3.13 0.49 -5.65
N TRP A 39 -3.39 0.97 -4.43
CA TRP A 39 -3.56 2.41 -4.19
C TRP A 39 -2.27 3.21 -4.47
N CYS A 40 -1.10 2.65 -4.16
CA CYS A 40 0.19 3.25 -4.54
C CYS A 40 0.33 3.40 -6.06
N ASN A 41 -0.08 2.39 -6.83
CA ASN A 41 -0.04 2.46 -8.30
C ASN A 41 -0.92 3.57 -8.85
N GLU A 42 -2.13 3.73 -8.30
CA GLU A 42 -3.07 4.78 -8.70
C GLU A 42 -2.56 6.18 -8.36
N VAL A 43 -2.08 6.38 -7.14
CA VAL A 43 -1.63 7.69 -6.64
C VAL A 43 -0.30 8.10 -7.27
N CYS A 44 0.66 7.17 -7.36
CA CYS A 44 2.02 7.45 -7.84
C CYS A 44 2.23 7.15 -9.33
N GLU A 45 1.19 6.74 -10.06
CA GLU A 45 1.24 6.43 -11.50
C GLU A 45 2.29 5.37 -11.85
N THR A 46 2.31 4.29 -11.07
CA THR A 46 3.22 3.16 -11.27
C THR A 46 2.48 1.89 -11.67
N GLY A 47 3.15 0.95 -12.33
CA GLY A 47 2.63 -0.39 -12.67
C GLY A 47 3.26 -1.52 -11.84
N GLY A 48 3.78 -1.20 -10.66
CA GLY A 48 4.63 -2.10 -9.88
C GLY A 48 3.87 -3.22 -9.18
N ARG A 49 4.54 -4.37 -9.00
CA ARG A 49 4.17 -5.36 -7.98
C ARG A 49 4.87 -5.04 -6.67
N TRP A 50 4.10 -4.98 -5.59
CA TRP A 50 4.58 -4.45 -4.32
C TRP A 50 4.63 -5.51 -3.22
N SER A 51 5.73 -5.50 -2.48
CA SER A 51 5.83 -6.08 -1.13
C SER A 51 5.86 -4.96 -0.10
N LEU A 52 5.62 -5.28 1.18
CA LEU A 52 5.74 -4.31 2.28
C LEU A 52 7.10 -3.60 2.27
N GLU A 53 8.18 -4.34 2.08
CA GLU A 53 9.52 -3.77 1.96
C GLU A 53 9.68 -2.86 0.73
N ARG A 54 9.20 -3.28 -0.45
CA ARG A 54 9.34 -2.45 -1.65
C ARG A 54 8.56 -1.14 -1.50
N LEU A 55 7.39 -1.18 -0.87
CA LEU A 55 6.61 0.01 -0.55
C LEU A 55 7.29 0.85 0.53
N ALA A 56 7.81 0.26 1.61
CA ALA A 56 8.54 0.98 2.65
C ALA A 56 9.75 1.74 2.08
N ASN A 57 10.50 1.11 1.17
CA ASN A 57 11.61 1.74 0.48
C ASN A 57 11.14 2.82 -0.51
N PHE A 58 10.10 2.55 -1.30
CA PHE A 58 9.63 3.49 -2.33
C PHE A 58 8.96 4.73 -1.74
N ILE A 59 8.04 4.53 -0.79
CA ILE A 59 7.19 5.55 -0.18
C ILE A 59 7.92 6.22 1.00
N ALA A 60 8.33 5.44 2.00
CA ALA A 60 8.85 5.97 3.26
C ALA A 60 10.38 6.15 3.28
N LYS A 61 11.09 5.70 2.22
CA LYS A 61 12.57 5.66 2.15
C LYS A 61 13.19 4.94 3.35
N LYS A 62 12.52 3.89 3.83
CA LYS A 62 12.98 3.06 4.97
C LYS A 62 13.26 1.63 4.51
N ALA A 63 14.36 1.07 4.99
CA ALA A 63 14.66 -0.35 4.90
C ALA A 63 14.00 -1.11 6.05
N MET A 64 13.60 -2.35 5.80
CA MET A 64 13.03 -3.25 6.81
C MET A 64 14.05 -4.30 7.25
N ASP A 65 14.11 -4.59 8.55
CA ASP A 65 14.83 -5.77 9.02
C ASP A 65 14.07 -7.04 8.64
N LYS A 66 14.73 -7.92 7.87
CA LYS A 66 14.18 -9.21 7.41
C LYS A 66 14.87 -10.40 8.07
N SER A 67 15.34 -10.23 9.30
CA SER A 67 15.94 -11.32 10.09
C SER A 67 15.07 -12.58 10.04
N LYS A 68 15.55 -13.59 9.30
CA LYS A 68 14.86 -14.89 9.17
C LYS A 68 14.70 -15.57 10.53
N LYS A 69 15.61 -15.29 11.47
CA LYS A 69 15.60 -15.86 12.82
C LYS A 69 14.31 -15.52 13.56
N VAL A 70 13.85 -14.27 13.48
CA VAL A 70 12.61 -13.82 14.15
C VAL A 70 11.40 -14.15 13.28
N ARG A 71 11.44 -13.80 11.99
CA ARG A 71 10.31 -13.97 11.06
C ARG A 71 9.84 -15.43 10.95
N MET A 72 10.77 -16.38 10.97
CA MET A 72 10.49 -17.82 10.87
C MET A 72 10.59 -18.55 12.23
N SER A 73 10.55 -17.81 13.34
CA SER A 73 10.55 -18.40 14.69
C SER A 73 9.22 -19.12 15.00
N LYS A 74 9.15 -19.76 16.17
CA LYS A 74 7.95 -20.47 16.63
C LYS A 74 6.92 -19.48 17.20
N TRP A 75 6.14 -18.85 16.34
CA TRP A 75 5.08 -17.88 16.73
C TRP A 75 3.91 -18.45 17.54
N HIS A 76 3.79 -19.78 17.64
CA HIS A 76 2.78 -20.46 18.44
C HIS A 76 3.21 -20.73 19.90
N VAL A 77 4.48 -20.47 20.24
CA VAL A 77 5.00 -20.67 21.60
C VAL A 77 4.76 -19.39 22.40
N ILE A 78 4.14 -19.52 23.58
CA ILE A 78 3.78 -18.41 24.47
C ILE A 78 4.58 -18.53 25.78
N PRO A 79 5.07 -17.41 26.35
CA PRO A 79 4.97 -16.04 25.84
C PRO A 79 5.85 -15.80 24.61
N LEU A 80 5.46 -14.82 23.78
CA LEU A 80 6.33 -14.30 22.73
C LEU A 80 7.51 -13.54 23.34
N ASP A 81 8.69 -13.64 22.73
CA ASP A 81 9.85 -12.86 23.13
C ASP A 81 9.79 -11.41 22.62
N GLU A 82 10.64 -10.54 23.15
CA GLU A 82 10.68 -9.11 22.79
C GLU A 82 10.99 -8.88 21.30
N ASN A 83 11.80 -9.73 20.67
CA ASN A 83 12.10 -9.61 19.25
C ASN A 83 10.89 -9.96 18.40
N GLN A 84 10.14 -11.00 18.76
CA GLN A 84 8.87 -11.36 18.11
C GLN A 84 7.84 -10.25 18.25
N LEU A 85 7.64 -9.72 19.46
CA LEU A 85 6.72 -8.61 19.70
C LEU A 85 7.10 -7.36 18.90
N MET A 86 8.38 -6.98 18.92
CA MET A 86 8.89 -5.84 18.17
C MET A 86 8.74 -6.04 16.66
N TYR A 87 9.07 -7.22 16.14
CA TYR A 87 8.94 -7.54 14.72
C TYR A 87 7.48 -7.41 14.26
N ALA A 88 6.54 -8.00 15.00
CA ALA A 88 5.11 -7.90 14.66
C ALA A 88 4.59 -6.45 14.74
N ALA A 89 5.03 -5.68 15.74
CA ALA A 89 4.66 -4.28 15.88
C ALA A 89 5.20 -3.40 14.74
N ILE A 90 6.45 -3.63 14.32
CA ILE A 90 7.09 -2.91 13.22
C ILE A 90 6.36 -3.15 11.89
N ASP A 91 5.99 -4.39 11.58
CA ASP A 91 5.27 -4.72 10.34
C ASP A 91 3.96 -3.92 10.22
N VAL A 92 3.18 -3.83 11.32
CA VAL A 92 1.94 -3.04 11.37
C VAL A 92 2.22 -1.54 11.28
N TYR A 93 3.21 -1.05 12.03
CA TYR A 93 3.58 0.36 12.06
C TYR A 93 4.00 0.86 10.67
N ILE A 94 4.83 0.09 9.95
CA ILE A 94 5.27 0.44 8.60
C ILE A 94 4.08 0.50 7.64
N GLY A 95 3.13 -0.44 7.74
CA GLY A 95 1.89 -0.39 6.96
C GLY A 95 1.12 0.91 7.18
N GLN A 96 1.02 1.37 8.42
CA GLN A 96 0.38 2.64 8.76
C GLN A 96 1.15 3.86 8.23
N VAL A 97 2.48 3.85 8.32
CA VAL A 97 3.33 4.92 7.75
C VAL A 97 3.13 5.02 6.24
N ILE A 98 3.16 3.89 5.52
CA ILE A 98 2.94 3.84 4.08
C ILE A 98 1.55 4.40 3.73
N TYR A 99 0.50 3.98 4.45
CA TYR A 99 -0.85 4.49 4.23
C TYR A 99 -0.90 6.03 4.30
N ARG A 100 -0.37 6.60 5.38
CA ARG A 100 -0.41 8.06 5.60
C ARG A 100 0.36 8.83 4.53
N GLU A 101 1.49 8.28 4.09
CA GLU A 101 2.28 8.89 3.03
C GLU A 101 1.58 8.84 1.67
N ILE A 102 0.91 7.74 1.32
CA ILE A 102 0.11 7.65 0.10
C ILE A 102 -1.09 8.62 0.18
N GLU A 103 -1.77 8.67 1.32
CA GLU A 103 -2.88 9.60 1.58
C GLU A 103 -2.43 11.06 1.37
N GLN A 104 -1.29 11.45 1.96
CA GLN A 104 -0.75 12.80 1.82
C GLN A 104 -0.41 13.14 0.36
N ARG A 105 0.16 12.18 -0.39
CA ARG A 105 0.47 12.35 -1.81
C ARG A 105 -0.79 12.52 -2.65
N GLU A 106 -1.82 11.72 -2.38
CA GLU A 106 -3.11 11.81 -3.05
C GLU A 106 -3.75 13.19 -2.81
N GLN A 107 -3.79 13.66 -1.56
CA GLN A 107 -4.32 14.99 -1.25
C GLN A 107 -3.54 16.10 -1.96
N THR A 108 -2.21 15.99 -2.00
CA THR A 108 -1.35 16.95 -2.72
C THR A 108 -1.62 16.92 -4.22
N LYS A 109 -1.77 15.73 -4.81
CA LYS A 109 -2.12 15.54 -6.22
C LYS A 109 -3.46 16.20 -6.54
N LEU A 110 -4.52 15.87 -5.80
CA LEU A 110 -5.85 16.43 -6.01
C LEU A 110 -5.88 17.95 -5.89
N LYS A 111 -5.16 18.51 -4.91
CA LYS A 111 -5.00 19.95 -4.75
C LYS A 111 -4.34 20.58 -5.98
N ASN A 112 -3.20 20.04 -6.42
CA ASN A 112 -2.48 20.55 -7.58
C ASN A 112 -3.32 20.44 -8.87
N GLU A 113 -4.06 19.34 -9.05
CA GLU A 113 -4.97 19.18 -10.19
C GLU A 113 -6.10 20.23 -10.16
N ALA A 114 -6.68 20.50 -8.99
CA ALA A 114 -7.71 21.53 -8.84
C ALA A 114 -7.16 22.94 -9.13
N GLU A 115 -6.01 23.30 -8.57
CA GLU A 115 -5.33 24.58 -8.83
C GLU A 115 -4.99 24.75 -10.32
N PHE A 116 -4.48 23.68 -10.96
CA PHE A 116 -4.19 23.71 -12.39
C PHE A 116 -5.45 23.97 -13.23
N LYS A 117 -6.56 23.30 -12.90
CA LYS A 117 -7.85 23.46 -13.59
C LYS A 117 -8.42 24.85 -13.41
N GLU A 118 -8.29 25.44 -12.22
CA GLU A 118 -8.73 26.80 -11.94
C GLU A 118 -7.94 27.82 -12.79
N GLN A 119 -6.62 27.63 -12.90
CA GLN A 119 -5.75 28.56 -13.63
C GLN A 119 -5.79 28.39 -15.16
N ASN A 120 -5.94 27.15 -15.65
CA ASN A 120 -5.72 26.82 -17.07
C ASN A 120 -6.97 26.24 -17.76
N GLY A 121 -8.02 25.94 -17.00
CA GLY A 121 -9.24 25.31 -17.49
C GLY A 121 -9.12 23.79 -17.68
N GLU A 122 -10.28 23.12 -17.69
CA GLU A 122 -10.41 21.66 -17.77
C GLU A 122 -9.84 21.07 -19.07
N ASN A 123 -9.93 21.79 -20.19
CA ASN A 123 -9.42 21.32 -21.48
C ASN A 123 -7.89 21.23 -21.49
N ALA A 124 -7.20 22.20 -20.89
CA ALA A 124 -5.75 22.16 -20.75
C ALA A 124 -5.31 20.99 -19.86
N PHE A 125 -6.04 20.75 -18.77
CA PHE A 125 -5.75 19.63 -17.87
C PHE A 125 -5.85 18.28 -18.59
N LYS A 126 -6.93 18.06 -19.34
CA LYS A 126 -7.13 16.83 -20.13
C LYS A 126 -6.02 16.62 -21.16
N ALA A 127 -5.58 17.68 -21.84
CA ALA A 127 -4.50 17.61 -22.82
C ALA A 127 -3.16 17.20 -22.17
N VAL A 128 -2.80 17.82 -21.03
CA VAL A 128 -1.58 17.49 -20.28
C VAL A 128 -1.62 16.06 -19.76
N LYS A 129 -2.76 15.63 -19.21
CA LYS A 129 -2.92 14.27 -18.69
C LYS A 129 -2.75 13.20 -19.79
N ALA A 130 -3.39 13.40 -20.93
CA ALA A 130 -3.27 12.50 -22.08
C ALA A 130 -1.82 12.40 -22.61
N LEU A 131 -1.08 13.52 -22.60
CA LEU A 131 0.35 13.54 -22.96
C LEU A 131 1.18 12.70 -21.98
N GLY A 132 0.91 12.82 -20.67
CA GLY A 132 1.59 12.03 -19.63
C GLY A 132 1.36 10.53 -19.76
N GLU A 133 0.10 10.10 -19.96
CA GLU A 133 -0.26 8.69 -20.17
C GLU A 133 0.43 8.10 -21.42
N THR A 134 0.47 8.88 -22.50
CA THR A 134 1.17 8.48 -23.74
C THR A 134 2.67 8.29 -23.49
N PHE A 135 3.28 9.16 -22.68
CA PHE A 135 4.70 9.08 -22.35
C PHE A 135 5.03 7.85 -21.49
N LEU A 136 4.24 7.59 -20.45
CA LEU A 136 4.40 6.41 -19.58
C LEU A 136 4.23 5.10 -20.34
N THR A 137 3.27 5.03 -21.26
CA THR A 137 3.04 3.85 -22.11
C THR A 137 4.27 3.53 -22.97
N LYS A 138 4.87 4.54 -23.60
CA LYS A 138 6.10 4.37 -24.39
C LYS A 138 7.30 3.90 -23.57
N ILE A 139 7.45 4.36 -22.33
CA ILE A 139 8.54 3.87 -21.46
C ILE A 139 8.37 2.39 -21.18
N ASN A 140 7.15 1.95 -20.81
CA ASN A 140 6.89 0.56 -20.49
C ASN A 140 7.16 -0.38 -21.68
N GLU A 141 6.85 0.05 -22.90
CA GLU A 141 7.17 -0.71 -24.14
C GLU A 141 8.68 -0.85 -24.40
N VAL A 142 9.49 0.13 -24.00
CA VAL A 142 10.95 0.13 -24.22
C VAL A 142 11.70 -0.64 -23.12
N THR A 143 11.10 -0.78 -21.94
CA THR A 143 11.70 -1.47 -20.78
C THR A 143 11.31 -2.96 -20.64
N LEU A 144 10.57 -3.52 -21.60
CA LEU A 144 10.23 -4.94 -21.72
C LEU A 144 11.13 -5.63 -22.76
#